data_AF-A0A3N5F5C7-F1
#
_entry.id   AF-A0A3N5F5C7-F1
#
_cell.length_a   1.000
_cell.length_b   1.000
_cell.length_c   1.000
_cell.angle_alpha   90.00
_cell.angle_beta   90.00
_cell.angle_gamma   90.00
#
_symmetry.space_group_name_H-M   'P 1'
#
loop_
_entity.id
_entity.type
_entity.pdbx_description
1 polymer ?
#
loop_
_entity_poly.entity_id
_entity_poly.type
_entity_poly.pdbx_seq_one_letter_code
_entity_poly.pdbx_strand_id
1 'polypeptide(L)'
;MTDRRDESRIARSPVPDPARTALRTALLEARRQPLAQGRRMANDALVERLGALLGDVAGESIAIYWPIRGEPALDPLPQRWSDAGARLALPVVEAPGAPLRFVGWRPGDATVAGAWGIPRPVAAVALRPTLLVVPCVGFDADCQRLGYGGGFYDRSLAALDADGGGRPRAIGVAWDEALLEGFEPLPTDRALDAVVTPSRAFLRRAVPAR
;
A
#
# COMPACT_ATOMS: atom_id res chain seq x y z
N MET A 1 29.19 -5.57 39.30
CA MET A 1 29.77 -4.43 38.56
C MET A 1 30.00 -4.90 37.14
N THR A 2 29.01 -4.69 36.27
CA THR A 2 29.06 -4.97 34.83
C THR A 2 28.11 -3.98 34.17
N ASP A 3 28.58 -3.48 33.04
CA ASP A 3 28.41 -2.14 32.51
C ASP A 3 26.98 -1.85 32.00
N ARG A 4 26.39 -0.72 32.43
CA ARG A 4 25.10 -0.18 31.93
C ARG A 4 25.31 0.69 30.69
N ARG A 5 26.00 0.18 29.67
CA ARG A 5 26.25 0.95 28.44
C ARG A 5 26.25 0.07 27.21
N ASP A 6 25.07 -0.42 26.80
CA ASP A 6 24.83 -0.76 25.40
C ASP A 6 23.33 -0.83 25.00
N GLU A 7 22.49 0.07 25.51
CA GLU A 7 21.06 0.13 25.13
C GLU A 7 20.74 1.24 24.10
N SER A 8 21.76 1.93 23.57
CA SER A 8 21.60 3.16 22.77
C SER A 8 21.76 2.99 21.26
N ARG A 9 21.43 1.83 20.69
CA ARG A 9 21.43 1.61 19.23
C ARG A 9 20.18 0.94 18.64
N ILE A 10 19.05 1.06 19.33
CA ILE A 10 17.75 0.75 18.71
C ILE A 10 17.47 1.87 17.70
N ALA A 11 17.40 1.54 16.41
CA ALA A 11 16.98 2.44 15.36
C ALA A 11 15.64 3.09 15.76
N ARG A 12 15.69 4.35 16.16
CA ARG A 12 14.51 5.12 16.54
C ARG A 12 13.61 5.15 15.31
N SER A 13 12.41 4.60 15.41
CA SER A 13 11.31 4.97 14.51
C SER A 13 11.30 6.50 14.45
N PRO A 14 11.28 7.13 13.25
CA PRO A 14 11.40 8.57 13.16
C PRO A 14 10.33 9.23 14.03
N VAL A 15 10.71 10.27 14.76
CA VAL A 15 9.78 11.09 15.55
C VAL A 15 8.62 11.48 14.63
N PRO A 16 7.36 11.28 15.03
CA PRO A 16 6.22 11.60 14.18
C PRO A 16 6.28 13.07 13.79
N ASP A 17 6.37 13.34 12.49
CA ASP A 17 6.21 14.70 11.95
C ASP A 17 4.80 15.21 12.32
N PRO A 18 4.69 16.30 13.10
CA PRO A 18 3.40 16.85 13.54
C PRO A 18 2.50 17.25 12.36
N ALA A 19 3.06 17.81 11.28
CA ALA A 19 2.28 18.25 10.13
C ALA A 19 1.66 17.06 9.40
N ARG A 20 2.46 16.02 9.13
CA ARG A 20 1.96 14.76 8.54
C ARG A 20 0.97 14.05 9.46
N THR A 21 1.12 14.20 10.77
CA THR A 21 0.18 13.64 11.75
C THR A 21 -1.16 14.35 11.72
N ALA A 22 -1.19 15.68 11.65
CA ALA A 22 -2.41 16.45 11.47
C ALA A 22 -3.14 16.07 10.17
N LEU A 23 -2.40 15.98 9.04
CA LEU A 23 -2.96 15.55 7.76
C LEU A 23 -3.59 14.15 7.84
N ARG A 24 -2.88 13.17 8.42
CA ARG A 24 -3.42 11.82 8.63
C ARG A 24 -4.70 11.84 9.43
N THR A 25 -4.74 12.58 10.54
CA THR A 25 -5.92 12.67 11.40
C THR A 25 -7.12 13.21 10.62
N ALA A 26 -6.97 14.36 9.96
CA ALA A 26 -8.03 15.00 9.19
C ALA A 26 -8.58 14.07 8.08
N LEU A 27 -7.71 13.40 7.34
CA LEU A 27 -8.10 12.47 6.27
C LEU A 27 -8.82 11.22 6.80
N LEU A 28 -8.36 10.66 7.92
CA LEU A 28 -9.00 9.50 8.53
C LEU A 28 -10.35 9.84 9.16
N GLU A 29 -10.52 11.06 9.68
CA GLU A 29 -11.81 11.58 10.14
C GLU A 29 -12.78 11.78 8.98
N ALA A 30 -12.33 12.41 7.89
CA ALA A 30 -13.13 12.56 6.66
C ALA A 30 -13.57 11.21 6.10
N ARG A 31 -12.68 10.20 6.11
CA ARG A 31 -12.97 8.83 5.64
C ARG A 31 -14.04 8.11 6.47
N ARG A 32 -14.18 8.45 7.76
CA ARG A 32 -15.17 7.83 8.68
C ARG A 32 -16.58 8.41 8.50
N GLN A 33 -16.73 9.51 7.76
CA GLN A 33 -18.04 10.08 7.51
C GLN A 33 -18.95 9.05 6.79
N PRO A 34 -20.25 9.00 7.11
CA PRO A 34 -21.14 7.92 6.69
C PRO A 34 -21.05 7.62 5.19
N LEU A 35 -21.00 6.32 4.87
CA LEU A 35 -20.96 5.81 3.51
C LEU A 35 -22.31 6.10 2.82
N ALA A 36 -22.47 7.30 2.29
CA ALA A 36 -23.58 7.64 1.41
C ALA A 36 -23.59 6.68 0.21
N GLN A 37 -24.73 6.51 -0.46
CA GLN A 37 -24.86 5.71 -1.68
C GLN A 37 -23.76 6.03 -2.73
N GLY A 38 -23.26 7.27 -2.75
CA GLY A 38 -22.13 7.68 -3.58
C GLY A 38 -20.82 6.89 -3.33
N ARG A 39 -20.58 6.36 -2.14
CA ARG A 39 -19.33 5.63 -1.85
C ARG A 39 -19.25 4.28 -2.56
N ARG A 40 -20.37 3.57 -2.74
CA ARG A 40 -20.39 2.32 -3.53
C ARG A 40 -20.08 2.59 -5.00
N MET A 41 -20.79 3.56 -5.60
CA MET A 41 -20.53 3.99 -6.97
C MET A 41 -19.09 4.49 -7.17
N ALA A 42 -18.55 5.20 -6.19
CA ALA A 42 -17.15 5.62 -6.21
C ALA A 42 -16.19 4.43 -6.14
N ASN A 43 -16.48 3.40 -5.33
CA ASN A 43 -15.67 2.19 -5.28
C ASN A 43 -15.70 1.44 -6.62
N ASP A 44 -16.89 1.30 -7.22
CA ASP A 44 -17.05 0.63 -8.52
C ASP A 44 -16.25 1.36 -9.61
N ALA A 45 -16.34 2.70 -9.65
CA ALA A 45 -15.55 3.52 -10.58
C ALA A 45 -14.04 3.37 -10.35
N LEU A 46 -13.59 3.31 -9.10
CA LEU A 46 -12.20 3.07 -8.75
C LEU A 46 -11.72 1.69 -9.21
N VAL A 47 -12.53 0.65 -8.99
CA VAL A 47 -12.23 -0.73 -9.36
C VAL A 47 -12.11 -0.87 -10.87
N GLU A 48 -13.06 -0.32 -11.63
CA GLU A 48 -13.00 -0.33 -13.09
C GLU A 48 -11.79 0.46 -13.60
N ARG A 49 -11.45 1.59 -12.97
CA ARG A 49 -10.26 2.37 -13.34
C ARG A 49 -8.96 1.63 -13.04
N LEU A 50 -8.85 0.99 -11.88
CA LEU A 50 -7.67 0.21 -11.51
C LEU A 50 -7.50 -0.99 -12.44
N GLY A 51 -8.58 -1.71 -12.75
CA GLY A 51 -8.58 -2.79 -13.73
C GLY A 51 -8.13 -2.32 -15.11
N ALA A 52 -8.69 -1.21 -15.61
CA ALA A 52 -8.31 -0.64 -16.90
C ALA A 52 -6.86 -0.15 -16.95
N LEU A 53 -6.34 0.43 -15.86
CA LEU A 53 -4.96 0.89 -15.77
C LEU A 53 -3.96 -0.27 -15.82
N LEU A 54 -4.29 -1.39 -15.19
CA LEU A 54 -3.40 -2.56 -15.14
C LEU A 54 -3.49 -3.41 -16.41
N GLY A 55 -4.66 -3.47 -17.06
CA GLY A 55 -4.83 -4.20 -18.30
C GLY A 55 -4.66 -5.72 -18.12
N ASP A 56 -3.92 -6.35 -19.04
CA ASP A 56 -3.57 -7.77 -18.92
C ASP A 56 -2.52 -7.97 -17.82
N VAL A 57 -2.83 -8.88 -16.91
CA VAL A 57 -2.02 -9.21 -15.73
C VAL A 57 -1.51 -10.66 -15.76
N ALA A 58 -1.69 -11.37 -16.88
CA ALA A 58 -1.24 -12.75 -17.01
C ALA A 58 0.25 -12.89 -16.69
N GLY A 59 0.60 -13.79 -15.77
CA GLY A 59 1.98 -14.04 -15.34
C GLY A 59 2.54 -13.07 -14.30
N GLU A 60 1.86 -11.95 -14.02
CA GLU A 60 2.27 -11.00 -12.99
C GLU A 60 2.16 -11.60 -11.58
N SER A 61 3.00 -11.13 -10.67
CA SER A 61 2.88 -11.37 -9.23
C SER A 61 2.39 -10.09 -8.56
N ILE A 62 1.13 -10.05 -8.15
CA ILE A 62 0.47 -8.85 -7.63
C ILE A 62 0.30 -8.97 -6.11
N ALA A 63 1.00 -8.10 -5.37
CA ALA A 63 0.72 -7.91 -3.96
C ALA A 63 -0.43 -6.93 -3.77
N ILE A 64 -1.51 -7.36 -3.11
CA ILE A 64 -2.69 -6.57 -2.80
C ILE A 64 -2.80 -6.35 -1.29
N TYR A 65 -3.38 -5.23 -0.87
CA TYR A 65 -3.71 -5.02 0.54
C TYR A 65 -5.06 -5.65 0.89
N TRP A 66 -5.26 -5.91 2.18
CA TRP A 66 -6.57 -6.20 2.74
C TRP A 66 -7.20 -4.90 3.23
N PRO A 67 -8.33 -4.43 2.66
CA PRO A 67 -8.93 -3.16 3.02
C PRO A 67 -9.29 -3.08 4.51
N ILE A 68 -8.82 -2.04 5.17
CA ILE A 68 -9.17 -1.73 6.57
C ILE A 68 -9.58 -0.27 6.72
N ARG A 69 -10.30 0.04 7.81
CA ARG A 69 -10.58 1.44 8.22
C ARG A 69 -11.20 2.31 7.12
N GLY A 70 -12.09 1.72 6.30
CA GLY A 70 -12.77 2.42 5.21
C GLY A 70 -11.90 2.69 3.99
N GLU A 71 -10.79 1.97 3.80
CA GLU A 71 -10.07 1.93 2.52
C GLU A 71 -10.96 1.45 1.37
N PRO A 72 -10.66 1.84 0.11
CA PRO A 72 -11.32 1.27 -1.05
C PRO A 72 -11.23 -0.25 -1.05
N ALA A 73 -12.35 -0.91 -1.37
CA ALA A 73 -12.36 -2.36 -1.57
C ALA A 73 -11.83 -2.67 -2.97
N LEU A 74 -11.07 -3.76 -3.10
CA LEU A 74 -10.52 -4.19 -4.39
C LEU A 74 -11.43 -5.17 -5.12
N ASP A 75 -12.45 -5.73 -4.47
CA ASP A 75 -13.37 -6.67 -5.10
C ASP A 75 -14.09 -6.05 -6.31
N PRO A 76 -14.28 -6.80 -7.41
CA PRO A 76 -13.91 -8.22 -7.59
C PRO A 76 -12.54 -8.45 -8.26
N LEU A 77 -11.63 -7.46 -8.26
CA LEU A 77 -10.37 -7.54 -9.01
C LEU A 77 -9.48 -8.74 -8.63
N PRO A 78 -9.30 -9.11 -7.35
CA PRO A 78 -8.48 -10.26 -7.01
C PRO A 78 -8.95 -11.56 -7.69
N GLN A 79 -10.26 -11.80 -7.73
CA GLN A 79 -10.82 -12.94 -8.46
C GLN A 79 -10.50 -12.84 -9.97
N ARG A 80 -10.81 -11.69 -10.58
CA ARG A 80 -10.57 -11.47 -12.02
C ARG A 80 -9.09 -11.65 -12.40
N TRP A 81 -8.17 -11.13 -11.59
CA TRP A 81 -6.72 -11.25 -11.83
C TRP A 81 -6.23 -12.67 -11.64
N SER A 82 -6.70 -13.37 -10.61
CA SER A 82 -6.38 -14.79 -10.40
C SER A 82 -6.85 -15.65 -11.58
N ASP A 83 -8.07 -15.42 -12.06
CA ASP A 83 -8.64 -16.13 -13.21
C ASP A 83 -7.89 -15.83 -14.51
N ALA A 84 -7.35 -14.61 -14.64
CA ALA A 84 -6.49 -14.20 -15.76
C ALA A 84 -5.04 -14.71 -15.65
N GLY A 85 -4.70 -15.50 -14.62
CA GLY A 85 -3.37 -16.12 -14.47
C GLY A 85 -2.34 -15.27 -13.72
N ALA A 86 -2.76 -14.21 -13.02
CA ALA A 86 -1.90 -13.51 -12.07
C ALA A 86 -1.74 -14.34 -10.78
N ARG A 87 -0.58 -14.23 -10.15
CA ARG A 87 -0.32 -14.80 -8.82
C ARG A 87 -0.52 -13.68 -7.79
N LEU A 88 -1.38 -13.89 -6.80
CA LEU A 88 -1.62 -12.87 -5.79
C LEU A 88 -0.81 -13.12 -4.52
N ALA A 89 -0.48 -12.04 -3.83
CA ALA A 89 0.09 -12.06 -2.49
C ALA A 89 -0.61 -11.08 -1.55
N LEU A 90 -0.64 -11.45 -0.27
CA LEU A 90 -1.01 -10.56 0.82
C LEU A 90 0.24 -10.10 1.60
N PRO A 91 0.27 -8.85 2.07
CA PRO A 91 1.34 -8.36 2.93
C PRO A 91 1.15 -8.88 4.35
N VAL A 92 2.22 -9.43 4.92
CA VAL A 92 2.30 -9.86 6.32
C VAL A 92 3.34 -9.01 7.02
N VAL A 93 2.95 -8.48 8.18
CA VAL A 93 3.87 -7.78 9.08
C VAL A 93 4.58 -8.80 9.95
N GLU A 94 5.89 -8.94 9.77
CA GLU A 94 6.72 -9.83 10.59
C GLU A 94 7.15 -9.16 11.90
N ALA A 95 7.55 -7.89 11.84
CA ALA A 95 7.93 -7.11 13.02
C ALA A 95 7.73 -5.60 12.77
N PRO A 96 7.55 -4.78 13.83
CA PRO A 96 7.65 -3.33 13.73
C PRO A 96 8.99 -2.91 13.12
N GLY A 97 8.99 -1.95 12.20
CA GLY A 97 10.22 -1.46 11.57
C GLY A 97 10.81 -2.37 10.49
N ALA A 98 10.27 -3.56 10.25
CA ALA A 98 10.66 -4.43 9.14
C ALA A 98 9.94 -4.05 7.83
N PRO A 99 10.45 -4.45 6.65
CA PRO A 99 9.65 -4.51 5.42
C PRO A 99 8.51 -5.54 5.56
N LEU A 100 7.54 -5.48 4.65
CA LEU A 100 6.47 -6.47 4.56
C LEU A 100 7.03 -7.75 3.95
N ARG A 101 6.59 -8.89 4.47
CA ARG A 101 6.71 -10.16 3.77
C ARG A 101 5.49 -10.37 2.91
N PHE A 102 5.68 -10.63 1.63
CA PHE A 102 4.59 -10.94 0.72
C PHE A 102 4.43 -12.46 0.62
N VAL A 103 3.23 -12.93 0.92
CA VAL A 103 2.91 -14.36 0.96
C VAL A 103 1.83 -14.67 -0.06
N GLY A 104 2.01 -15.72 -0.84
CA GLY A 104 1.06 -16.17 -1.85
C GLY A 104 -0.32 -16.42 -1.25
N TRP A 105 -1.35 -16.02 -1.98
CA TRP A 105 -2.75 -16.18 -1.60
C TRP A 105 -3.60 -16.30 -2.86
N ARG A 106 -4.71 -17.04 -2.77
CA ARG A 106 -5.76 -17.09 -3.78
C ARG A 106 -7.11 -16.75 -3.15
N PRO A 107 -8.02 -16.11 -3.90
CA PRO A 107 -9.40 -15.95 -3.46
C PRO A 107 -10.01 -17.29 -3.01
N GLY A 108 -10.58 -17.30 -1.81
CA GLY A 108 -11.14 -18.51 -1.19
C GLY A 108 -10.15 -19.32 -0.33
N ASP A 109 -8.85 -19.02 -0.36
CA ASP A 109 -7.88 -19.68 0.53
C ASP A 109 -8.20 -19.41 2.01
N ALA A 110 -7.99 -20.43 2.84
CA ALA A 110 -8.16 -20.32 4.28
C ALA A 110 -7.16 -19.32 4.88
N THR A 111 -7.68 -18.44 5.75
CA THR A 111 -6.88 -17.43 6.45
C THR A 111 -7.08 -17.52 7.96
N VAL A 112 -6.06 -17.13 8.71
CA VAL A 112 -6.12 -16.90 10.15
C VAL A 112 -6.01 -15.41 10.46
N ALA A 113 -6.45 -15.00 11.65
CA ALA A 113 -6.27 -13.62 12.10
C ALA A 113 -4.78 -13.23 12.18
N GLY A 114 -4.43 -12.11 11.57
CA GLY A 114 -3.11 -11.50 11.64
C GLY A 114 -3.10 -10.20 12.45
N ALA A 115 -2.01 -9.44 12.32
CA ALA A 115 -1.87 -8.15 12.98
C ALA A 115 -2.97 -7.17 12.53
N TRP A 116 -3.50 -6.40 13.47
CA TRP A 116 -4.57 -5.41 13.24
C TRP A 116 -5.85 -6.00 12.59
N GLY A 117 -6.10 -7.30 12.75
CA GLY A 117 -7.26 -7.97 12.16
C GLY A 117 -7.13 -8.23 10.66
N ILE A 118 -5.95 -8.01 10.07
CA ILE A 118 -5.69 -8.32 8.66
C ILE A 118 -5.51 -9.84 8.53
N PRO A 119 -6.28 -10.54 7.68
CA PRO A 119 -6.13 -11.97 7.47
C PRO A 119 -4.76 -12.33 6.91
N ARG A 120 -4.26 -13.49 7.32
CA ARG A 120 -3.01 -14.09 6.83
C ARG A 120 -3.28 -15.51 6.33
N PRO A 121 -2.79 -15.92 5.15
CA PRO A 121 -2.91 -17.29 4.67
C PRO A 121 -2.30 -18.30 5.64
N VAL A 122 -2.95 -19.46 5.81
CA VAL A 122 -2.45 -20.55 6.69
C VAL A 122 -1.18 -21.19 6.12
N ALA A 123 -1.17 -21.49 4.82
CA ALA A 123 -0.01 -21.96 4.09
C ALA A 123 0.61 -20.77 3.35
N ALA A 124 1.70 -20.23 3.88
CA ALA A 124 2.31 -19.00 3.40
C ALA A 124 3.64 -19.27 2.67
N VAL A 125 3.57 -19.54 1.37
CA VAL A 125 4.77 -19.54 0.52
C VAL A 125 5.12 -18.09 0.20
N ALA A 126 6.39 -17.71 0.36
CA ALA A 126 6.83 -16.37 -0.02
C ALA A 126 6.63 -16.14 -1.53
N LEU A 127 6.05 -15.00 -1.89
CA LEU A 127 5.87 -14.60 -3.28
C LEU A 127 6.43 -13.20 -3.47
N ARG A 128 7.47 -13.06 -4.29
CA ARG A 128 8.01 -11.75 -4.65
C ARG A 128 7.07 -11.06 -5.64
N PRO A 129 6.52 -9.88 -5.32
CA PRO A 129 5.65 -9.15 -6.24
C PRO A 129 6.46 -8.42 -7.31
N THR A 130 5.91 -8.38 -8.52
CA THR A 130 6.32 -7.49 -9.63
C THR A 130 5.45 -6.23 -9.67
N LEU A 131 4.25 -6.30 -9.07
CA LEU A 131 3.30 -5.20 -8.92
C LEU A 131 2.79 -5.13 -7.47
N LEU A 132 2.74 -3.92 -6.92
CA LEU A 132 2.19 -3.60 -5.61
C LEU A 132 0.95 -2.72 -5.78
N VAL A 133 -0.19 -3.16 -5.26
CA VAL A 133 -1.39 -2.34 -5.05
C VAL A 133 -1.38 -1.88 -3.59
N VAL A 134 -1.26 -0.57 -3.37
CA VAL A 134 -0.94 0.02 -2.06
C VAL A 134 -2.04 0.97 -1.60
N PRO A 135 -2.58 0.85 -0.38
CA PRO A 135 -3.59 1.77 0.12
C PRO A 135 -2.94 3.09 0.58
N CYS A 136 -3.56 4.21 0.26
CA CYS A 136 -3.12 5.55 0.66
C CYS A 136 -4.04 6.11 1.75
N VAL A 137 -3.48 6.75 2.78
CA VAL A 137 -4.26 7.63 3.67
C VAL A 137 -4.47 8.97 2.98
N GLY A 138 -3.38 9.53 2.47
CA GLY A 138 -3.34 10.69 1.59
C GLY A 138 -2.31 10.50 0.48
N PHE A 139 -2.35 11.34 -0.54
CA PHE A 139 -1.35 11.38 -1.60
C PHE A 139 -1.35 12.75 -2.29
N ASP A 140 -0.30 13.07 -3.04
CA ASP A 140 -0.24 14.30 -3.85
C ASP A 140 -0.18 14.01 -5.37
N ALA A 141 -0.17 15.07 -6.17
CA ALA A 141 -0.14 14.97 -7.64
C ALA A 141 1.15 14.31 -8.19
N ASP A 142 2.23 14.30 -7.43
CA ASP A 142 3.51 13.66 -7.78
C ASP A 142 3.58 12.20 -7.30
N CYS A 143 2.45 11.65 -6.84
CA CYS A 143 2.30 10.29 -6.33
C CYS A 143 3.14 10.02 -5.08
N GLN A 144 3.45 11.04 -4.29
CA GLN A 144 3.94 10.86 -2.92
C GLN A 144 2.80 10.33 -2.06
N ARG A 145 3.10 9.33 -1.24
CA ARG A 145 2.09 8.66 -0.43
C ARG A 145 2.23 9.04 1.04
N LEU A 146 1.12 9.44 1.65
CA LEU A 146 0.96 9.48 3.09
C LEU A 146 0.29 8.17 3.54
N GLY A 147 1.06 7.29 4.18
CA GLY A 147 0.55 6.06 4.80
C GLY A 147 0.11 6.27 6.26
N TYR A 148 -0.16 5.19 7.00
CA TYR A 148 -0.54 5.24 8.42
C TYR A 148 0.62 5.60 9.39
N GLY A 149 1.84 5.81 8.89
CA GLY A 149 3.02 6.16 9.69
C GLY A 149 3.92 5.00 10.08
N GLY A 150 3.54 3.75 9.77
CA GLY A 150 4.38 2.57 10.06
C GLY A 150 5.58 2.39 9.12
N GLY A 151 5.63 3.09 7.97
CA GLY A 151 6.71 3.00 6.98
C GLY A 151 6.89 1.62 6.31
N PHE A 152 5.90 0.73 6.43
CA PHE A 152 6.01 -0.65 5.94
C PHE A 152 6.22 -0.73 4.43
N TYR A 153 5.41 -0.01 3.65
CA TYR A 153 5.52 -0.03 2.19
C TYR A 153 6.79 0.66 1.69
N ASP A 154 7.21 1.76 2.31
CA ASP A 154 8.45 2.46 1.92
C ASP A 154 9.68 1.57 2.10
N ARG A 155 9.76 0.86 3.24
CA ARG A 155 10.81 -0.15 3.47
C ARG A 155 10.69 -1.35 2.54
N SER A 156 9.47 -1.79 2.23
CA SER A 156 9.24 -2.91 1.31
C SER A 156 9.71 -2.57 -0.11
N LEU A 157 9.39 -1.37 -0.59
CA LEU A 157 9.83 -0.88 -1.89
C LEU A 157 11.36 -0.76 -1.94
N ALA A 158 11.98 -0.20 -0.89
CA ALA A 158 13.43 -0.10 -0.81
C ALA A 158 14.11 -1.48 -0.77
N ALA A 159 13.54 -2.44 -0.02
CA ALA A 159 14.08 -3.80 0.06
C ALA A 159 13.94 -4.56 -1.27
N LEU A 160 12.79 -4.47 -1.93
CA LEU A 160 12.55 -5.12 -3.23
C LEU A 160 13.38 -4.49 -4.36
N ASP A 161 13.67 -3.19 -4.31
CA ASP A 161 14.56 -2.54 -5.27
C ASP A 161 16.01 -3.00 -5.09
N ALA A 162 16.44 -3.20 -3.84
CA ALA A 162 17.80 -3.60 -3.50
C ALA A 162 18.08 -5.11 -3.65
N ASP A 163 17.06 -5.96 -3.81
CA ASP A 163 17.23 -7.43 -3.84
C ASP A 163 17.70 -8.01 -5.19
N GLY A 164 17.93 -7.15 -6.19
CA GLY A 164 18.42 -7.54 -7.51
C GLY A 164 17.34 -7.99 -8.51
N GLY A 165 16.08 -8.12 -8.08
CA GLY A 165 14.96 -8.47 -8.97
C GLY A 165 14.25 -7.27 -9.61
N GLY A 166 14.81 -6.06 -9.44
CA GLY A 166 14.27 -4.80 -9.94
C GLY A 166 13.10 -4.25 -9.11
N ARG A 167 12.93 -2.92 -9.13
CA ARG A 167 11.85 -2.24 -8.42
C ARG A 167 10.48 -2.68 -8.98
N PRO A 168 9.57 -3.23 -8.14
CA PRO A 168 8.21 -3.52 -8.58
C PRO A 168 7.48 -2.23 -8.95
N ARG A 169 6.53 -2.33 -9.88
CA ARG A 169 5.58 -1.24 -10.13
C ARG A 169 4.72 -1.05 -8.87
N ALA A 170 4.49 0.19 -8.46
CA ALA A 170 3.72 0.49 -7.25
C ALA A 170 2.57 1.43 -7.58
N ILE A 171 1.33 0.96 -7.41
CA ILE A 171 0.11 1.67 -7.74
C ILE A 171 -0.67 1.93 -6.44
N GLY A 172 -0.83 3.20 -6.12
CA GLY A 172 -1.61 3.67 -4.99
C GLY A 172 -3.10 3.59 -5.28
N VAL A 173 -3.88 3.30 -4.25
CA VAL A 173 -5.35 3.30 -4.29
C VAL A 173 -5.85 4.20 -3.17
N ALA A 174 -6.67 5.19 -3.53
CA ALA A 174 -7.13 6.20 -2.61
C ALA A 174 -8.53 6.70 -2.96
N TRP A 175 -9.23 7.28 -1.99
CA TRP A 175 -10.43 8.07 -2.27
C TRP A 175 -10.05 9.44 -2.86
N ASP A 176 -10.98 10.11 -3.54
CA ASP A 176 -10.72 11.43 -4.14
C ASP A 176 -10.33 12.48 -3.07
N GLU A 177 -10.96 12.40 -1.89
CA GLU A 177 -10.72 13.29 -0.75
C GLU A 177 -9.33 13.09 -0.11
N ALA A 178 -8.59 12.05 -0.51
CA ALA A 178 -7.24 11.79 -0.06
C ALA A 178 -6.17 12.60 -0.81
N LEU A 179 -6.55 13.34 -1.86
CA LEU A 179 -5.65 14.23 -2.59
C LEU A 179 -5.26 15.44 -1.74
N LEU A 180 -3.96 15.67 -1.61
CA LEU A 180 -3.35 16.79 -0.92
C LEU A 180 -2.73 17.76 -1.94
N GLU A 181 -2.66 19.03 -1.58
CA GLU A 181 -1.90 20.03 -2.37
C GLU A 181 -0.40 19.71 -2.39
N GLY A 182 0.09 19.05 -1.35
CA GLY A 182 1.47 18.59 -1.19
C GLY A 182 1.80 18.39 0.29
N PHE A 183 2.87 17.68 0.57
CA PHE A 183 3.48 17.59 1.90
C PHE A 183 4.96 17.25 1.74
N GLU A 184 5.79 17.62 2.72
CA GLU A 184 7.22 17.36 2.64
C GLU A 184 7.50 15.83 2.68
N PRO A 185 8.06 15.25 1.61
CA PRO A 185 8.44 13.84 1.61
C PRO A 185 9.64 13.62 2.52
N LEU A 186 9.65 12.52 3.27
CA LEU A 186 10.85 12.14 4.01
C LEU A 186 11.88 11.48 3.08
N PRO A 187 13.18 11.50 3.40
CA PRO A 187 14.20 10.80 2.61
C PRO A 187 13.96 9.29 2.46
N THR A 188 13.21 8.70 3.39
CA THR A 188 12.83 7.29 3.36
C THR A 188 11.60 7.01 2.51
N ASP A 189 10.79 8.03 2.21
CA ASP A 189 9.54 7.87 1.47
C ASP A 189 9.82 7.47 0.03
N ARG A 190 9.02 6.54 -0.48
CA ARG A 190 9.12 6.08 -1.87
C ARG A 190 7.87 6.47 -2.63
N ALA A 191 8.06 7.38 -3.60
CA ALA A 191 6.99 7.75 -4.52
C ALA A 191 6.44 6.52 -5.25
N LEU A 192 5.14 6.52 -5.50
CA LEU A 192 4.46 5.50 -6.28
C LEU A 192 4.58 5.82 -7.78
N ASP A 193 4.29 4.84 -8.64
CA ASP A 193 4.30 5.04 -10.09
C ASP A 193 2.97 5.62 -10.59
N ALA A 194 1.89 5.35 -9.88
CA ALA A 194 0.60 5.99 -10.08
C ALA A 194 -0.23 5.97 -8.79
N VAL A 195 -1.27 6.81 -8.74
CA VAL A 195 -2.36 6.69 -7.76
C VAL A 195 -3.69 6.70 -8.49
N VAL A 196 -4.55 5.73 -8.19
CA VAL A 196 -5.91 5.62 -8.73
C VAL A 196 -6.93 6.05 -7.69
N THR A 197 -7.84 6.91 -8.11
CA THR A 197 -9.02 7.33 -7.35
C THR A 197 -10.30 7.06 -8.17
N PRO A 198 -11.50 7.19 -7.57
CA PRO A 198 -12.75 7.05 -8.32
C PRO A 198 -12.80 7.97 -9.55
N SER A 199 -12.47 9.25 -9.36
CA SER A 199 -12.60 10.24 -10.42
C SER A 199 -11.48 10.18 -11.48
N ARG A 200 -10.24 9.80 -11.13
CA ARG A 200 -9.09 9.86 -12.05
C ARG A 200 -7.90 9.02 -11.61
N ALA A 201 -6.89 8.96 -12.47
CA ALA A 201 -5.57 8.42 -12.14
C ALA A 201 -4.52 9.52 -12.24
N PHE A 202 -3.55 9.49 -11.32
CA PHE A 202 -2.37 10.33 -11.31
C PHE A 202 -1.19 9.45 -11.71
N LEU A 203 -0.41 9.88 -12.70
CA LEU A 203 0.78 9.17 -13.15
C LEU A 203 2.00 9.96 -12.70
N ARG A 204 2.93 9.29 -12.03
CA ARG A 204 4.20 9.93 -11.69
C ARG A 204 4.92 10.28 -12.98
N ARG A 205 5.24 11.56 -13.15
CA ARG A 205 6.09 11.99 -14.26
C ARG A 205 7.45 11.32 -14.09
N ALA A 206 7.97 10.71 -15.15
CA ALA A 206 9.33 10.18 -15.12
C ALA A 206 10.28 11.34 -14.78
N VAL A 207 11.06 11.18 -13.71
CA VAL A 207 12.20 12.08 -13.49
C VAL A 207 13.20 11.72 -14.59
N PRO A 208 13.60 12.65 -15.47
CA PRO A 208 14.64 12.36 -16.46
C PRO A 208 15.86 11.83 -15.71
N ALA A 209 16.46 10.74 -16.21
CA ALA A 209 17.73 10.27 -15.68
C ALA A 209 18.73 11.43 -15.70
N ARG A 210 19.35 11.71 -14.54
CA ARG A 210 20.44 12.66 -14.42
C ARG A 210 21.72 12.08 -15.01
#